data_AF-A0A3Q7Y8B8-F1
#
_entry.id   AF-A0A3Q7Y8B8-F1
#
_cell.length_a   1.000
_cell.length_b   1.000
_cell.length_c   1.000
_cell.angle_alpha   90.00
_cell.angle_beta   90.00
_cell.angle_gamma   90.00
#
_symmetry.space_group_name_H-M   'P 1'
#
loop_
_entity.id
_entity.type
_entity.pdbx_description
1 polymer ?
#
loop_
_entity_poly.entity_id
_entity_poly.type
_entity_poly.pdbx_seq_one_letter_code
_entity_poly.pdbx_strand_id
1 'polypeptide(L)'
;MFWGAKINSLIDKGQLWRLVTSSFLHANIGHLMINCYSLNSIGPTVESFSGPQRYLAVYFVSAVASAAMSYWFSKMPAVGASGAIFGLVGSVAVFVLRHKDLVGGGKKDLQHIAQVIAINMVIGLSSNGIDNWGHLGGLIGGIAASWLIGPAWKHESTSIDGRRLFIDSAPMYNLFKITRVPKQWK
;
A
#
# COMPACT_ATOMS: atom_id res chain seq x y z
N MET A 1 10.39 -28.35 -3.15
CA MET A 1 11.39 -27.28 -2.98
C MET A 1 10.64 -25.99 -2.62
N PHE A 2 10.88 -25.40 -1.45
CA PHE A 2 10.17 -24.21 -0.98
C PHE A 2 10.95 -22.94 -1.32
N TRP A 3 10.97 -22.61 -2.62
CA TRP A 3 11.72 -21.53 -3.28
C TRP A 3 12.02 -20.32 -2.39
N GLY A 4 10.99 -19.58 -2.00
CA GLY A 4 11.11 -18.39 -1.15
C GLY A 4 9.80 -18.04 -0.45
N ALA A 5 8.89 -19.01 -0.35
CA ALA A 5 7.63 -18.86 0.37
C ALA A 5 7.92 -18.55 1.83
N LYS A 6 7.02 -17.80 2.46
CA LYS A 6 7.05 -17.59 3.89
C LYS A 6 6.75 -18.93 4.55
N ILE A 7 7.71 -19.45 5.33
CA ILE A 7 7.62 -20.73 6.04
C ILE A 7 8.27 -20.53 7.40
N ASN A 8 7.49 -20.66 8.47
CA ASN A 8 7.92 -20.32 9.83
C ASN A 8 9.18 -21.09 10.23
N SER A 9 9.18 -22.42 10.07
CA SER A 9 10.31 -23.27 10.48
C SER A 9 11.63 -22.98 9.75
N LEU A 10 11.60 -22.34 8.58
CA LEU A 10 12.79 -21.91 7.86
C LEU A 10 13.19 -20.47 8.24
N ILE A 11 12.22 -19.61 8.52
CA ILE A 11 12.45 -18.28 9.08
C ILE A 11 13.11 -18.40 10.47
N ASP A 12 12.64 -19.33 11.30
CA ASP A 12 13.22 -19.65 12.62
C ASP A 12 14.68 -20.09 12.54
N LYS A 13 15.08 -20.67 11.40
CA LYS A 13 16.46 -21.06 11.09
C LYS A 13 17.28 -19.92 10.46
N GLY A 14 16.79 -18.68 10.51
CA GLY A 14 17.49 -17.50 10.02
C GLY A 14 17.25 -17.15 8.55
N GLN A 15 16.33 -17.81 7.84
CA GLN A 15 16.00 -17.46 6.44
C GLN A 15 15.07 -16.24 6.36
N LEU A 16 15.48 -15.12 6.96
CA LEU A 16 14.70 -13.88 7.07
C LEU A 16 14.34 -13.27 5.71
N TRP A 17 15.13 -13.54 4.66
CA TRP A 17 14.84 -13.13 3.29
C TRP A 17 13.47 -13.63 2.79
N ARG A 18 12.92 -14.69 3.39
CA ARG A 18 11.56 -15.19 3.11
C ARG A 18 10.46 -14.19 3.46
N LEU A 19 10.72 -13.24 4.36
CA LEU A 19 9.79 -12.14 4.66
C LEU A 19 9.65 -11.14 3.50
N VAL A 20 10.60 -11.17 2.55
CA VAL A 20 10.60 -10.31 1.36
C VAL A 20 10.23 -11.13 0.13
N THR A 21 10.87 -12.28 -0.08
CA THR A 21 10.70 -13.06 -1.31
C THR A 21 9.32 -13.68 -1.47
N SER A 22 8.59 -13.91 -0.37
CA SER A 22 7.25 -14.51 -0.42
C SER A 22 6.28 -13.70 -1.27
N SER A 23 6.46 -12.38 -1.31
CA SER A 23 5.58 -11.47 -2.06
C SER A 23 5.76 -11.52 -3.58
N PHE A 24 6.86 -12.13 -4.06
CA PHE A 24 7.11 -12.30 -5.50
C PHE A 24 6.62 -13.65 -6.04
N LEU A 25 6.32 -14.60 -5.14
CA LEU A 25 5.85 -15.92 -5.50
C LEU A 25 4.33 -15.96 -5.56
N HIS A 26 3.79 -16.83 -6.42
CA HIS A 26 2.36 -17.03 -6.56
C HIS A 26 2.05 -18.53 -6.62
N ALA A 27 0.91 -18.92 -6.06
CA ALA A 27 0.54 -20.34 -5.93
C ALA A 27 0.22 -21.00 -7.28
N ASN A 28 -0.31 -20.22 -8.23
CA ASN A 28 -0.64 -20.64 -9.58
C ASN A 28 -0.81 -19.41 -10.49
N ILE A 29 -1.03 -19.63 -11.79
CA ILE A 29 -1.19 -18.56 -12.78
C ILE A 29 -2.40 -17.68 -12.50
N GLY A 30 -3.53 -18.25 -12.06
CA GLY A 30 -4.73 -17.47 -11.72
C GLY A 30 -4.48 -16.51 -10.56
N HIS A 31 -3.80 -16.97 -9.52
CA HIS A 31 -3.38 -16.14 -8.39
C HIS A 31 -2.46 -15.00 -8.84
N LEU A 32 -1.50 -15.26 -9.75
CA LEU A 32 -0.66 -14.22 -10.34
C LEU A 32 -1.50 -13.19 -11.12
N MET A 33 -2.39 -13.65 -12.00
CA MET A 33 -3.22 -12.77 -12.83
C MET A 33 -4.12 -11.85 -11.99
N ILE A 34 -4.71 -12.37 -10.92
CA ILE A 34 -5.53 -11.56 -9.99
C ILE A 34 -4.66 -10.50 -9.31
N ASN A 35 -3.46 -10.85 -8.82
CA ASN A 35 -2.58 -9.85 -8.21
C ASN A 35 -2.11 -8.80 -9.21
N CYS A 36 -1.77 -9.18 -10.45
CA CYS A 36 -1.41 -8.23 -11.50
C CYS A 36 -2.57 -7.29 -11.83
N TYR A 37 -3.79 -7.82 -11.97
CA TYR A 37 -4.98 -7.01 -12.20
C TYR A 37 -5.24 -6.04 -11.04
N SER A 38 -5.21 -6.53 -9.79
CA SER A 38 -5.40 -5.69 -8.61
C SER A 38 -4.32 -4.63 -8.48
N LEU A 39 -3.05 -4.98 -8.72
CA LEU A 39 -1.94 -4.04 -8.69
C LEU A 39 -2.07 -2.97 -9.78
N ASN A 40 -2.47 -3.34 -11.00
CA ASN A 40 -2.72 -2.39 -12.08
C ASN A 40 -3.94 -1.48 -11.79
N SER A 41 -4.91 -1.96 -11.01
CA SER A 41 -6.08 -1.17 -10.64
C SER A 41 -5.76 -0.09 -9.59
N ILE A 42 -4.95 -0.42 -8.58
CA ILE A 42 -4.65 0.49 -7.45
C ILE A 42 -3.32 1.24 -7.61
N GLY A 43 -2.32 0.61 -8.21
CA GLY A 43 -0.94 1.10 -8.30
C GLY A 43 -0.83 2.46 -8.98
N PRO A 44 -1.37 2.64 -10.20
CA PRO A 44 -1.35 3.92 -10.90
C PRO A 44 -2.00 5.05 -10.09
N THR A 45 -3.08 4.75 -9.36
CA THR A 45 -3.74 5.72 -8.48
C THR A 45 -2.78 6.17 -7.38
N VAL A 46 -2.16 5.23 -6.65
CA VAL A 46 -1.23 5.56 -5.56
C VAL A 46 0.01 6.29 -6.07
N GLU A 47 0.58 5.84 -7.19
CA GLU A 47 1.73 6.48 -7.83
C GLU A 47 1.39 7.91 -8.29
N SER A 48 0.19 8.15 -8.83
CA SER A 48 -0.20 9.48 -9.33
C SER A 48 -0.17 10.57 -8.25
N PHE A 49 -0.65 10.26 -7.03
CA PHE A 49 -0.68 11.23 -5.94
C PHE A 49 0.58 11.24 -5.08
N SER A 50 1.28 10.10 -4.94
CA SER A 50 2.44 10.00 -4.04
C SER A 50 3.80 10.03 -4.74
N GLY A 51 3.82 9.80 -6.06
CA GLY A 51 5.04 9.60 -6.83
C GLY A 51 5.66 8.21 -6.64
N PRO A 52 6.59 7.82 -7.54
CA PRO A 52 7.12 6.45 -7.61
C PRO A 52 7.87 6.02 -6.35
N GLN A 53 8.66 6.93 -5.74
CA GLN A 53 9.48 6.60 -4.57
C GLN A 53 8.62 6.22 -3.36
N ARG A 54 7.56 6.98 -3.09
CA ARG A 54 6.65 6.71 -1.96
C ARG A 54 5.78 5.50 -2.24
N TYR A 55 5.33 5.35 -3.48
CA TYR A 55 4.62 4.15 -3.93
C TYR A 55 5.43 2.87 -3.64
N LEU A 56 6.70 2.81 -4.09
CA LEU A 56 7.57 1.66 -3.86
C LEU A 56 7.84 1.44 -2.37
N ALA A 57 8.10 2.50 -1.61
CA ALA A 57 8.34 2.40 -0.17
C ALA A 57 7.11 1.82 0.57
N VAL A 58 5.90 2.33 0.28
CA VAL A 58 4.66 1.78 0.85
C VAL A 58 4.48 0.32 0.44
N TYR A 59 4.69 -0.02 -0.84
CA TYR A 59 4.54 -1.39 -1.33
C TYR A 59 5.45 -2.37 -0.59
N PHE A 60 6.75 -2.08 -0.50
CA PHE A 60 7.72 -2.98 0.12
C PHE A 60 7.59 -3.06 1.65
N VAL A 61 7.28 -1.94 2.32
CA VAL A 61 7.00 -1.97 3.77
C VAL A 61 5.76 -2.83 4.04
N SER A 62 4.73 -2.70 3.22
CA SER A 62 3.50 -3.50 3.35
C SER A 62 3.75 -4.99 3.07
N ALA A 63 4.59 -5.32 2.08
CA ALA A 63 5.01 -6.69 1.80
C ALA A 63 5.68 -7.35 3.02
N VAL A 64 6.63 -6.65 3.65
CA VAL A 64 7.34 -7.14 4.83
C VAL A 64 6.40 -7.23 6.04
N ALA A 65 5.59 -6.20 6.28
CA ALA A 65 4.62 -6.19 7.37
C ALA A 65 3.59 -7.32 7.24
N SER A 66 3.17 -7.61 6.00
CA SER A 66 2.32 -8.74 5.67
C SER A 66 2.97 -10.07 6.05
N ALA A 67 4.20 -10.33 5.57
CA ALA A 67 4.90 -11.58 5.86
C ALA A 67 5.22 -11.73 7.36
N ALA A 68 5.53 -10.63 8.04
CA ALA A 68 5.77 -10.60 9.48
C ALA A 68 4.49 -10.94 10.26
N MET A 69 3.37 -10.26 10.01
CA MET A 69 2.11 -10.57 10.70
C MET A 69 1.65 -12.01 10.41
N SER A 70 1.78 -12.46 9.16
CA SER A 70 1.56 -13.86 8.82
C SER A 70 2.45 -14.81 9.63
N TYR A 71 3.74 -14.51 9.81
CA TYR A 71 4.64 -15.36 10.56
C TYR A 71 4.19 -15.56 12.02
N TRP A 72 3.73 -14.49 12.67
CA TRP A 72 3.26 -14.57 14.06
C TRP A 72 1.92 -15.30 14.21
N PHE A 73 0.99 -15.14 13.27
CA PHE A 73 -0.40 -15.56 13.46
C PHE A 73 -0.89 -16.68 12.52
N SER A 74 -0.11 -17.03 11.49
CA SER A 74 -0.42 -18.10 10.55
C SER A 74 0.72 -19.12 10.48
N LYS A 75 0.40 -20.40 10.70
CA LYS A 75 1.36 -21.51 10.60
C LYS A 75 1.53 -22.00 9.16
N MET A 76 0.58 -21.70 8.28
CA MET A 76 0.59 -22.18 6.91
C MET A 76 1.65 -21.45 6.07
N PRO A 77 2.24 -22.12 5.06
CA PRO A 77 3.06 -21.43 4.06
C PRO A 77 2.25 -20.35 3.34
N ALA A 78 2.90 -19.22 3.04
CA ALA A 78 2.25 -18.11 2.34
C ALA A 78 3.11 -17.57 1.18
N VAL A 79 2.43 -17.15 0.12
CA VAL A 79 2.98 -16.50 -1.08
C VAL A 79 1.99 -15.48 -1.61
N GLY A 80 2.47 -14.46 -2.32
CA GLY A 80 1.65 -13.55 -3.09
C GLY A 80 1.89 -12.08 -2.78
N ALA A 81 1.70 -11.24 -3.79
CA ALA A 81 1.81 -9.78 -3.68
C ALA A 81 0.64 -9.13 -2.91
N SER A 82 -0.41 -9.89 -2.62
CA SER A 82 -1.69 -9.37 -2.11
C SER A 82 -1.55 -8.59 -0.81
N GLY A 83 -0.69 -9.00 0.13
CA GLY A 83 -0.39 -8.20 1.32
C GLY A 83 0.13 -6.78 1.00
N ALA A 84 1.00 -6.66 0.01
CA ALA A 84 1.50 -5.35 -0.44
C ALA A 84 0.39 -4.51 -1.09
N ILE A 85 -0.48 -5.16 -1.88
CA ILE A 85 -1.65 -4.52 -2.52
C ILE A 85 -2.63 -4.01 -1.47
N PHE A 86 -2.89 -4.76 -0.40
CA PHE A 86 -3.69 -4.29 0.74
C PHE A 86 -3.07 -3.05 1.39
N GLY A 87 -1.75 -2.97 1.46
CA GLY A 87 -1.05 -1.78 1.90
C GLY A 87 -1.27 -0.56 1.02
N LEU A 88 -1.33 -0.75 -0.31
CA LEU A 88 -1.68 0.32 -1.26
C LEU A 88 -3.14 0.79 -1.07
N VAL A 89 -4.06 -0.11 -0.77
CA VAL A 89 -5.44 0.26 -0.36
C VAL A 89 -5.42 1.10 0.91
N GLY A 90 -4.63 0.71 1.91
CA GLY A 90 -4.38 1.50 3.11
C GLY A 90 -3.83 2.90 2.82
N SER A 91 -2.95 3.03 1.81
CA SER A 91 -2.42 4.31 1.37
C SER A 91 -3.47 5.22 0.76
N VAL A 92 -4.39 4.68 -0.05
CA VAL A 92 -5.53 5.44 -0.57
C VAL A 92 -6.43 5.92 0.57
N ALA A 93 -6.68 5.07 1.58
CA ALA A 93 -7.47 5.47 2.75
C ALA A 93 -6.82 6.66 3.49
N VAL A 94 -5.51 6.60 3.76
CA VAL A 94 -4.76 7.72 4.37
C VAL A 94 -4.85 8.98 3.53
N PHE A 95 -4.70 8.87 2.21
CA PHE A 95 -4.80 10.00 1.29
C PHE A 95 -6.18 10.66 1.33
N VAL A 96 -7.25 9.88 1.23
CA VAL A 96 -8.64 10.38 1.26
C VAL A 96 -8.96 11.04 2.59
N LEU A 97 -8.50 10.46 3.71
CA LEU A 97 -8.70 11.04 5.04
C LEU A 97 -8.03 12.41 5.18
N ARG A 98 -6.82 12.58 4.63
CA ARG A 98 -6.06 13.85 4.71
C ARG A 98 -6.62 14.95 3.83
N HIS A 99 -7.17 14.59 2.68
CA HIS A 99 -7.53 15.55 1.63
C HIS A 99 -9.03 15.60 1.39
N LYS A 100 -9.85 15.24 2.38
CA LYS A 100 -11.31 15.14 2.26
C LYS A 100 -11.97 16.39 1.66
N ASP A 101 -11.40 17.57 1.87
CA ASP A 101 -11.94 18.85 1.41
C ASP A 101 -11.45 19.23 0.00
N LEU A 102 -10.35 18.64 -0.48
CA LEU A 102 -9.80 18.85 -1.82
C LEU A 102 -10.42 17.92 -2.86
N VAL A 103 -10.86 16.73 -2.45
CA VAL A 103 -11.37 15.68 -3.35
C VAL A 103 -12.88 15.90 -3.67
N GLY A 104 -13.32 17.15 -3.82
CA GLY A 104 -14.70 17.47 -4.21
C GLY A 104 -15.03 16.94 -5.62
N GLY A 105 -16.06 16.09 -5.74
CA GLY A 105 -16.49 15.50 -7.02
C GLY A 105 -15.84 14.15 -7.35
N GLY A 106 -14.50 14.05 -7.36
CA GLY A 106 -13.75 12.80 -7.64
C GLY A 106 -13.77 11.76 -6.50
N LYS A 107 -14.35 12.13 -5.35
CA LYS A 107 -14.48 11.27 -4.16
C LYS A 107 -15.34 10.05 -4.43
N LYS A 108 -16.40 10.19 -5.23
CA LYS A 108 -17.29 9.07 -5.57
C LYS A 108 -16.57 8.06 -6.44
N ASP A 109 -15.79 8.50 -7.42
CA ASP A 109 -15.04 7.60 -8.29
C ASP A 109 -13.93 6.87 -7.53
N LEU A 110 -13.20 7.58 -6.65
CA LEU A 110 -12.18 6.96 -5.81
C LEU A 110 -12.78 6.01 -4.75
N GLN A 111 -13.94 6.35 -4.20
CA GLN A 111 -14.69 5.49 -3.28
C GLN A 111 -15.25 4.27 -3.99
N HIS A 112 -15.74 4.40 -5.22
CA HIS A 112 -16.18 3.28 -6.05
C HIS A 112 -15.00 2.39 -6.43
N ILE A 113 -13.86 2.95 -6.83
CA ILE A 113 -12.63 2.18 -7.09
C ILE A 113 -12.20 1.45 -5.81
N ALA A 114 -12.15 2.15 -4.67
CA ALA A 114 -11.81 1.55 -3.39
C ALA A 114 -12.82 0.47 -2.95
N GLN A 115 -14.13 0.67 -3.18
CA GLN A 115 -15.18 -0.31 -2.87
C GLN A 115 -15.13 -1.52 -3.79
N VAL A 116 -14.96 -1.34 -5.10
CA VAL A 116 -14.85 -2.44 -6.07
C VAL A 116 -13.60 -3.27 -5.76
N ILE A 117 -12.50 -2.62 -5.41
CA ILE A 117 -11.28 -3.29 -4.97
C ILE A 117 -11.50 -3.99 -3.63
N ALA A 118 -12.11 -3.32 -2.64
CA ALA A 118 -12.41 -3.92 -1.34
C ALA A 118 -13.38 -5.12 -1.44
N ILE A 119 -14.37 -5.09 -2.35
CA ILE A 119 -15.30 -6.18 -2.59
C ILE A 119 -14.59 -7.36 -3.27
N ASN A 120 -13.79 -7.12 -4.31
CA ASN A 120 -12.96 -8.16 -4.92
C ASN A 120 -11.97 -8.76 -3.91
N MET A 121 -11.53 -7.95 -2.96
CA MET A 121 -10.63 -8.32 -1.87
C MET A 121 -11.33 -9.15 -0.78
N VAL A 122 -12.58 -8.83 -0.41
CA VAL A 122 -13.44 -9.63 0.49
C VAL A 122 -13.81 -10.98 -0.12
N ILE A 123 -14.10 -11.00 -1.43
CA ILE A 123 -14.37 -12.24 -2.17
C ILE A 123 -13.12 -13.13 -2.18
N GLY A 124 -11.93 -12.53 -2.35
CA GLY A 124 -10.65 -13.20 -2.11
C GLY A 124 -10.59 -13.81 -0.72
N LEU A 125 -10.61 -12.99 0.34
CA LEU A 125 -10.53 -13.37 1.77
C LEU A 125 -11.47 -14.50 2.22
N SER A 126 -12.58 -14.73 1.50
CA SER A 126 -13.60 -15.74 1.82
C SER A 126 -13.27 -17.15 1.30
N SER A 127 -12.15 -17.34 0.59
CA SER A 127 -11.76 -18.65 0.05
C SER A 127 -10.74 -19.37 0.95
N ASN A 128 -10.90 -20.70 1.07
CA ASN A 128 -9.99 -21.55 1.84
C ASN A 128 -8.57 -21.50 1.23
N GLY A 129 -7.57 -21.27 2.08
CA GLY A 129 -6.16 -21.21 1.68
C GLY A 129 -5.56 -19.81 1.54
N ILE A 130 -6.28 -18.76 1.97
CA ILE A 130 -5.77 -17.38 1.99
C ILE A 130 -5.26 -16.97 3.35
N ASP A 131 -4.18 -16.20 3.33
CA ASP A 131 -3.51 -15.68 4.50
C ASP A 131 -4.07 -14.33 4.94
N ASN A 132 -5.19 -14.37 5.66
CA ASN A 132 -5.89 -13.18 6.16
C ASN A 132 -5.03 -12.35 7.13
N TRP A 133 -4.15 -13.00 7.90
CA TRP A 133 -3.19 -12.31 8.76
C TRP A 133 -2.14 -11.55 7.95
N GLY A 134 -1.66 -12.16 6.85
CA GLY A 134 -0.83 -11.47 5.88
C GLY A 134 -1.51 -10.23 5.29
N HIS A 135 -2.79 -10.34 4.92
CA HIS A 135 -3.56 -9.22 4.39
C HIS A 135 -3.74 -8.08 5.39
N LEU A 136 -4.12 -8.40 6.64
CA LEU A 136 -4.24 -7.42 7.71
C LEU A 136 -2.89 -6.72 8.00
N GLY A 137 -1.80 -7.48 8.06
CA GLY A 137 -0.46 -6.95 8.29
C GLY A 137 -0.02 -6.01 7.17
N GLY A 138 -0.34 -6.37 5.93
CA GLY A 138 -0.11 -5.52 4.77
C GLY A 138 -0.89 -4.21 4.83
N LEU A 139 -2.18 -4.27 5.17
CA LEU A 139 -3.04 -3.09 5.33
C LEU A 139 -2.51 -2.15 6.43
N ILE A 140 -2.21 -2.68 7.62
CA ILE A 140 -1.68 -1.90 8.75
C ILE A 140 -0.32 -1.31 8.40
N GLY A 141 0.58 -2.09 7.80
CA GLY A 141 1.89 -1.63 7.36
C GLY A 141 1.80 -0.51 6.33
N GLY A 142 0.89 -0.62 5.36
CA GLY A 142 0.65 0.40 4.35
C GLY A 142 0.02 1.68 4.91
N ILE A 143 -0.93 1.56 5.86
CA ILE A 143 -1.48 2.72 6.58
C ILE A 143 -0.38 3.43 7.36
N ALA A 144 0.45 2.70 8.12
CA ALA A 144 1.53 3.28 8.90
C ALA A 144 2.59 3.96 8.01
N ALA A 145 3.02 3.29 6.94
CA ALA A 145 3.97 3.84 5.99
C ALA A 145 3.41 5.08 5.29
N SER A 146 2.18 5.01 4.77
CA SER A 146 1.53 6.14 4.10
C SER A 146 1.23 7.29 5.06
N TRP A 147 0.92 7.01 6.33
CA TRP A 147 0.85 8.06 7.34
C TRP A 147 2.21 8.77 7.45
N LEU A 148 3.31 8.04 7.53
CA LEU A 148 4.62 8.66 7.74
C LEU A 148 5.11 9.45 6.52
N ILE A 149 5.05 8.84 5.34
CA ILE A 149 5.71 9.35 4.13
C ILE A 149 4.73 9.86 3.08
N GLY A 150 3.46 9.45 3.13
CA GLY A 150 2.45 9.82 2.15
C GLY A 150 2.20 11.33 2.16
N PRO A 151 1.71 11.88 1.04
CA PRO A 151 1.50 13.33 0.92
C PRO A 151 0.52 13.84 1.98
N ALA A 152 0.78 15.05 2.46
CA ALA A 152 -0.12 15.82 3.30
C ALA A 152 -0.15 17.27 2.79
N TRP A 153 -0.90 17.49 1.72
CA TRP A 153 -0.95 18.75 1.01
C TRP A 153 -1.72 19.79 1.80
N LYS A 154 -1.08 20.95 1.99
CA LYS A 154 -1.70 22.14 2.58
C LYS A 154 -1.70 23.26 1.55
N HIS A 155 -2.81 23.98 1.46
CA HIS A 155 -2.88 25.18 0.65
C HIS A 155 -1.93 26.25 1.23
N GLU A 156 -1.04 26.77 0.42
CA GLU A 156 -0.06 27.77 0.83
C GLU A 156 -0.44 29.16 0.33
N SER A 157 -0.66 29.31 -0.98
CA SER A 157 -1.03 30.58 -1.59
C SER A 157 -1.67 30.37 -2.96
N THR A 158 -2.26 31.44 -3.51
CA THR A 158 -2.68 31.48 -4.90
C THR A 158 -1.66 32.32 -5.66
N SER A 159 -1.07 31.75 -6.71
CA SER A 159 -0.17 32.43 -7.62
C SER A 159 -0.90 33.56 -8.38
N ILE A 160 -0.14 34.50 -8.93
CA ILE A 160 -0.66 35.68 -9.66
C ILE A 160 -1.54 35.25 -10.85
N ASP A 161 -1.27 34.08 -11.43
CA ASP A 161 -2.05 33.45 -12.51
C ASP A 161 -3.29 32.67 -12.04
N GLY A 162 -3.64 32.75 -10.75
CA GLY A 162 -4.80 32.07 -10.16
C GLY A 162 -4.58 30.61 -9.77
N ARG A 163 -3.36 30.06 -9.95
CA ARG A 163 -3.06 28.67 -9.58
C ARG A 163 -2.88 28.52 -8.07
N ARG A 164 -3.47 27.47 -7.50
CA ARG A 164 -3.30 27.14 -6.08
C ARG A 164 -1.98 26.39 -5.88
N LEU A 165 -1.14 26.93 -4.99
CA LEU A 165 0.12 26.33 -4.57
C LEU A 165 -0.12 25.47 -3.34
N PHE A 166 0.32 24.22 -3.42
CA PHE A 166 0.27 23.29 -2.30
C PHE A 166 1.66 22.92 -1.85
N ILE A 167 1.87 22.91 -0.54
CA ILE A 167 3.09 22.41 0.07
C ILE A 167 2.83 21.05 0.68
N ASP A 168 3.70 20.09 0.36
CA ASP A 168 3.66 18.79 0.99
C ASP A 168 4.23 18.88 2.39
N SER A 169 3.40 18.56 3.38
CA SER A 169 3.70 18.62 4.80
C SER A 169 3.74 17.23 5.44
N ALA A 170 4.12 16.20 4.67
CA ALA A 170 4.26 14.83 5.18
C ALA A 170 5.04 14.79 6.51
N PRO A 171 4.59 14.01 7.51
CA PRO A 171 5.21 13.99 8.85
C PRO A 171 6.72 13.71 8.85
N MET A 172 7.19 12.89 7.91
CA MET A 172 8.61 12.60 7.68
C MET A 172 9.47 13.87 7.57
N TYR A 173 8.98 14.95 6.96
CA TYR A 173 9.76 16.18 6.80
C TYR A 173 10.12 16.83 8.14
N ASN A 174 9.22 16.76 9.13
CA ASN A 174 9.49 17.30 10.46
C ASN A 174 10.45 16.42 11.25
N LEU A 175 10.33 15.09 11.09
CA LEU A 175 11.18 14.12 11.78
C LEU A 175 12.64 14.18 11.32
N PHE A 176 12.86 14.39 10.02
CA PHE A 176 14.20 14.40 9.42
C PHE A 176 14.71 15.81 9.06
N LYS A 177 14.00 16.88 9.47
CA LYS A 177 14.34 18.28 9.18
C LYS A 177 14.61 18.54 7.68
N ILE A 178 13.79 17.95 6.81
CA ILE A 178 13.93 18.07 5.35
C ILE A 178 13.19 19.33 4.87
N THR A 179 13.83 20.10 3.99
CA THR A 179 13.23 21.29 3.37
C THR A 179 12.05 20.91 2.49
N ARG A 180 10.93 21.62 2.65
CA ARG A 180 9.70 21.42 1.88
C ARG A 180 9.78 22.22 0.58
N VAL A 181 9.30 21.65 -0.51
CA VAL A 181 9.26 22.31 -1.83
C VAL A 181 7.79 22.47 -2.24
N PRO A 182 7.31 23.70 -2.52
CA PRO A 182 5.97 23.93 -3.05
C PRO A 182 5.78 23.25 -4.40
N LYS A 183 4.62 22.64 -4.63
CA LYS A 183 4.26 22.01 -5.91
C LYS A 183 3.06 22.73 -6.52
N GLN A 184 3.22 23.15 -7.77
CA GLN A 184 2.14 23.75 -8.57
C GLN A 184 1.23 22.67 -9.12
N TRP A 185 -0.10 22.87 -9.01
CA TRP A 185 -1.11 22.00 -9.60
C TRP A 185 -2.05 22.84 -10.47
N LYS A 186 -2.51 22.25 -11.60
CA LYS A 186 -3.44 22.86 -12.55
C LYS A 186 -4.87 22.54 -12.18
#